data_AF-A0A443QNL5-F1
#
_entry.id   AF-A0A443QNL5-F1
#
_cell.length_a   1.000
_cell.length_b   1.000
_cell.length_c   1.000
_cell.angle_alpha   90.00
_cell.angle_beta   90.00
_cell.angle_gamma   90.00
#
_symmetry.space_group_name_H-M   'P 1'
#
loop_
_entity.id
_entity.type
_entity.pdbx_description
1 polymer ?
#
loop_
_entity_poly.entity_id
_entity_poly.type
_entity_poly.pdbx_seq_one_letter_code
_entity_poly.pdbx_strand_id
1 'polypeptide(L)' 'MEFLGFLLSFQGLAPLPERVEAIRKFPRPNSIRQLRSFLGLINFYRKFIPRAAETLAPLNYLLK' A
#
# COMPACT_ATOMS: atom_id res chain seq x y z
N MET A 1 -4.90 -13.59 14.75
CA MET A 1 -3.52 -14.10 14.55
C MET A 1 -2.86 -13.27 13.46
N GLU A 2 -1.57 -13.01 13.56
CA GLU A 2 -0.82 -12.34 12.49
C GLU A 2 -0.18 -13.36 11.55
N PHE A 3 -0.27 -13.11 10.24
CA PHE A 3 0.32 -13.98 9.23
C PHE A 3 0.61 -13.21 7.93
N LEU A 4 1.84 -13.33 7.43
CA LEU A 4 2.30 -12.71 6.16
C LEU A 4 1.95 -11.21 6.01
N GLY A 5 2.00 -10.45 7.11
CA GLY A 5 1.69 -9.01 7.08
C GLY A 5 0.20 -8.68 7.11
N PHE A 6 -0.66 -9.65 7.46
CA PHE A 6 -2.09 -9.48 7.66
C PHE A 6 -2.53 -9.94 9.06
N LEU A 7 -3.60 -9.33 9.55
CA LEU A 7 -4.37 -9.80 10.70
C LEU A 7 -5.45 -10.75 10.18
N LEU A 8 -5.39 -12.00 10.63
CA LEU A 8 -6.42 -13.03 10.44
C LEU A 8 -7.37 -13.02 11.63
N SER A 9 -8.67 -12.91 11.32
CA SER A 9 -9.77 -12.97 12.29
C SER A 9 -10.92 -13.81 11.72
N PHE A 10 -11.89 -14.18 12.56
CA PHE A 10 -13.11 -14.83 12.10
C PHE A 10 -13.92 -13.95 11.11
N GLN A 11 -13.76 -12.63 11.21
CA GLN A 11 -14.40 -11.65 10.32
C GLN A 11 -13.65 -11.47 8.99
N GLY A 12 -12.47 -12.10 8.84
CA GLY A 12 -11.68 -12.09 7.61
C GLY A 12 -10.25 -11.58 7.80
N LEU A 13 -9.70 -11.09 6.69
CA LEU A 13 -8.33 -10.60 6.56
C LEU A 13 -8.28 -9.07 6.60
N ALA A 14 -7.36 -8.50 7.37
CA ALA A 14 -7.06 -7.07 7.37
C ALA A 14 -5.55 -6.83 7.27
N PRO A 15 -5.09 -5.67 6.79
CA PRO A 15 -3.69 -5.25 6.95
C PRO A 15 -3.33 -5.16 8.45
N LEU A 16 -2.08 -5.46 8.80
CA LEU A 16 -1.60 -5.15 10.15
C LEU A 16 -1.63 -3.63 10.39
N PRO A 17 -2.13 -3.15 11.54
CA PRO A 17 -2.15 -1.72 11.86
C PRO A 17 -0.79 -1.05 11.72
N GLU A 18 0.28 -1.73 12.14
CA GLU A 18 1.67 -1.24 12.01
C GLU A 18 2.08 -0.98 10.56
N ARG A 19 1.62 -1.83 9.62
CA ARG A 19 1.91 -1.69 8.19
C ARG A 19 1.14 -0.54 7.58
N VAL A 20 -0.10 -0.33 8.03
CA VAL A 20 -0.90 0.85 7.64
C VAL A 20 -0.25 2.13 8.17
N GLU A 21 0.21 2.13 9.42
CA GLU A 21 0.92 3.26 10.01
C GLU A 21 2.25 3.56 9.30
N ALA A 22 3.01 2.53 8.91
CA ALA A 22 4.22 2.71 8.12
C ALA A 22 3.93 3.35 6.75
N ILE A 23 2.82 2.99 6.10
CA ILE A 23 2.36 3.64 4.86
C ILE A 23 1.99 5.10 5.11
N ARG A 24 1.24 5.38 6.18
CA ARG A 24 0.84 6.75 6.55
C ARG A 24 2.01 7.67 6.87
N LYS A 25 3.05 7.11 7.52
CA LYS A 25 4.29 7.82 7.88
C LYS A 25 5.32 7.81 6.75
N PHE A 26 5.05 7.14 5.63
CA PHE A 26 5.96 7.13 4.50
C PHE A 26 6.15 8.57 3.99
N PRO A 27 7.39 9.08 3.92
CA PRO A 27 7.64 10.44 3.50
C PRO A 27 7.19 10.64 2.05
N ARG A 28 6.69 11.84 1.72
CA ARG A 28 6.30 12.16 0.34
C ARG A 28 7.45 11.83 -0.62
N PRO A 29 7.24 10.95 -1.62
CA PRO A 29 8.30 10.60 -2.56
C PRO A 29 8.77 11.82 -3.34
N ASN A 30 10.08 12.10 -3.29
CA ASN A 30 10.71 13.22 -4.00
C ASN A 30 11.60 12.73 -5.16
N SER A 31 11.58 11.43 -5.46
CA SER A 31 12.28 10.84 -6.61
C SER A 31 11.50 9.68 -7.20
N ILE A 32 11.75 9.38 -8.47
CA ILE A 32 11.16 8.22 -9.18
C ILE A 32 11.44 6.92 -8.42
N ARG A 33 12.65 6.76 -7.86
CA ARG A 33 13.02 5.58 -7.07
C ARG A 33 12.14 5.44 -5.83
N GLN A 34 11.97 6.52 -5.06
CA GLN A 34 11.08 6.52 -3.89
C GLN A 34 9.63 6.27 -4.28
N LEU A 35 9.18 6.84 -5.40
CA LEU A 35 7.81 6.63 -5.90
C LEU A 35 7.57 5.17 -6.28
N ARG A 36 8.53 4.51 -6.95
CA ARG A 36 8.46 3.06 -7.23
C ARG A 36 8.40 2.24 -5.95
N SER A 37 9.22 2.55 -4.94
CA SER A 37 9.19 1.87 -3.64
C SER A 37 7.85 2.05 -2.93
N PHE A 38 7.30 3.27 -2.92
CA PHE A 38 5.99 3.56 -2.35
C PHE A 38 4.88 2.79 -3.07
N LEU A 39 4.85 2.82 -4.40
CA LEU A 39 3.86 2.10 -5.18
C LEU A 39 3.96 0.58 -5.01
N GLY A 40 5.17 0.03 -4.86
CA GLY A 40 5.37 -1.37 -4.50
C GLY A 40 4.73 -1.75 -3.16
N LEU A 41 4.92 -0.90 -2.14
CA LEU A 41 4.31 -1.08 -0.83
C LEU A 41 2.77 -1.02 -0.89
N ILE A 42 2.21 -0.03 -1.59
CA ILE A 42 0.75 0.10 -1.75
C ILE A 42 0.17 -1.08 -2.53
N ASN A 43 0.86 -1.55 -3.58
CA ASN A 43 0.40 -2.66 -4.40
C ASN A 43 0.22 -3.96 -3.60
N PHE A 44 1.02 -4.18 -2.55
CA PHE A 44 0.85 -5.32 -1.64
C PHE A 44 -0.52 -5.31 -0.93
N TYR A 45 -1.04 -4.12 -0.63
CA TYR A 45 -2.34 -3.93 0.04
C TYR A 45 -3.48 -3.53 -0.91
N ARG A 46 -3.27 -3.59 -2.23
CA ARG A 46 -4.24 -3.09 -3.23
C ARG A 46 -5.66 -3.67 -3.08
N LYS A 47 -5.79 -4.90 -2.57
CA LYS A 47 -7.09 -5.57 -2.37
C LYS A 47 -8.00 -4.86 -1.37
N PHE A 48 -7.44 -4.00 -0.51
CA PHE A 48 -8.17 -3.22 0.49
C PHE A 48 -8.45 -1.79 0.04
N ILE A 49 -8.05 -1.42 -1.19
CA ILE A 49 -8.25 -0.08 -1.74
C ILE A 49 -9.30 -0.16 -2.83
N PRO A 50 -10.52 0.37 -2.61
CA PRO A 50 -11.53 0.46 -3.65
C PRO A 50 -10.98 1.20 -4.87
N ARG A 51 -11.20 0.62 -6.07
CA ARG A 51 -10.74 1.20 -7.34
C ARG A 51 -9.24 1.53 -7.35
N ALA A 52 -8.41 0.68 -6.73
CA ALA A 52 -6.96 0.88 -6.59
C ALA A 52 -6.26 1.27 -7.90
N ALA A 53 -6.63 0.66 -9.03
CA ALA A 53 -6.05 0.97 -10.32
C ALA A 53 -6.25 2.45 -10.72
N GLU A 54 -7.46 2.99 -10.50
CA GLU A 54 -7.79 4.38 -10.82
C GLU A 54 -7.12 5.34 -9.85
N THR A 55 -7.13 5.03 -8.55
CA THR A 55 -6.47 5.83 -7.52
C THR A 55 -4.95 5.91 -7.73
N LEU A 56 -4.32 4.83 -8.21
CA LEU A 56 -2.89 4.77 -8.43
C LEU A 56 -2.47 5.18 -9.85
N ALA A 57 -3.40 5.31 -10.80
CA ALA A 57 -3.13 5.72 -12.17
C ALA A 57 -2.29 7.01 -12.30
N PRO A 58 -2.63 8.13 -11.61
CA PRO A 58 -1.84 9.35 -11.72
C PRO A 58 -0.41 9.19 -11.20
N LEU A 59 -0.20 8.36 -10.17
CA LEU A 59 1.13 8.08 -9.64
C LEU A 59 1.94 7.18 -10.57
N ASN A 60 1.30 6.18 -11.19
CA ASN A 60 1.94 5.33 -12.19
C ASN A 60 2.31 6.12 -13.47
N TYR A 61 1.56 7.16 -13.82
CA TYR A 61 1.90 8.04 -14.95
C TYR A 61 3.25 8.75 -14.74
N LEU A 62 3.57 9.14 -13.50
CA LEU A 62 4.85 9.77 -13.14
C LEU A 62 6.05 8.81 -13.21
N LEU A 63 5.82 7.52 -13.47
CA LEU A 63 6.88 6.51 -13.63
C LEU A 63 7.26 6.24 -15.09
N LYS A 64 6.53 6.83 -16.03
CA LYS A 64 6.75 6.70 -17.48
C LYS A 64 7.67 7.78 -18.02
#